data_AF-A0A3C1F103-F1
#
_entry.id   AF-A0A3C1F103-F1
#
_cell.length_a   1.000
_cell.length_b   1.000
_cell.length_c   1.000
_cell.angle_alpha   90.00
_cell.angle_beta   90.00
_cell.angle_gamma   90.00
#
_symmetry.space_group_name_H-M   'P 1'
#
loop_
_entity.id
_entity.type
_entity.pdbx_description
1 polymer ?
#
loop_
_entity_poly.entity_id
_entity_poly.type
_entity_poly.pdbx_seq_one_letter_code
_entity_poly.pdbx_strand_id
1 'polypeptide(L)'
;MTTRIGALGRLFDIGAGITPVNLNTGANTGKRISMEDCEGITFVIFAGVGTAASDIPCDLQEYTAYTGGTTADLDIITNYYHKSELALDNDETWTLVTQTAASEISDIGGAGTSGEFEQIGVIEVTADQLSDGYTHVGLNIAQPGATKLGCVLYIKWGLKVQRIPSNLPNLLNPGAANA
;
A
#
# COMPACT_ATOMS: atom_id res chain seq x y z
N MET A 1 17.73 -3.50 30.75
CA MET A 1 17.37 -3.01 29.41
C MET A 1 15.85 -2.85 29.40
N THR A 2 15.34 -1.62 29.44
CA THR A 2 13.89 -1.40 29.54
C THR A 2 13.27 -1.63 28.16
N THR A 3 12.57 -2.75 27.99
CA THR A 3 11.83 -3.05 26.77
C THR A 3 10.75 -1.99 26.62
N ARG A 4 10.92 -1.04 25.70
CA ARG A 4 9.82 -0.15 25.30
C ARG A 4 8.79 -1.01 24.58
N ILE A 5 7.68 -1.33 25.26
CA ILE A 5 6.59 -2.13 24.69
C ILE A 5 5.72 -1.21 23.81
N GLY A 6 6.21 -0.91 22.61
CA GLY A 6 5.44 -0.24 21.55
C GLY A 6 4.74 -1.25 20.65
N ALA A 7 3.83 -0.78 19.79
CA ALA A 7 3.30 -1.60 18.69
C ALA A 7 4.30 -1.68 17.53
N LEU A 8 4.95 -0.57 17.17
CA LEU A 8 6.02 -0.55 16.16
C LEU A 8 7.17 -1.48 16.56
N GLY A 9 7.55 -2.37 15.64
CA GLY A 9 8.56 -3.42 15.79
C GLY A 9 8.11 -4.65 16.57
N ARG A 10 6.97 -4.58 17.27
CA ARG A 10 6.35 -5.73 17.96
C ARG A 10 5.22 -6.35 17.15
N LEU A 11 4.33 -5.51 16.62
CA LEU A 11 3.13 -5.89 15.89
C LEU A 11 3.25 -5.58 14.40
N PHE A 12 3.86 -4.44 14.08
CA PHE A 12 4.00 -3.99 12.70
C PHE A 12 5.30 -3.23 12.46
N ASP A 13 5.68 -3.13 11.18
CA ASP A 13 6.63 -2.16 10.66
C ASP A 13 5.91 -1.29 9.61
N ILE A 14 6.41 -0.08 9.34
CA ILE A 14 5.77 0.88 8.45
C ILE A 14 6.79 1.57 7.56
N GLY A 15 6.46 1.72 6.28
CA GLY A 15 7.28 2.43 5.31
C GLY A 15 6.46 3.17 4.26
N ALA A 16 7.14 3.99 3.46
CA ALA A 16 6.53 4.65 2.31
C ALA A 16 6.63 3.76 1.08
N GLY A 17 5.49 3.52 0.43
CA GLY A 17 5.45 3.01 -0.94
C GLY A 17 5.57 4.14 -1.95
N ILE A 18 4.75 5.17 -1.78
CA ILE A 18 4.76 6.40 -2.57
C ILE A 18 4.73 7.55 -1.56
N THR A 19 5.75 8.41 -1.58
CA THR A 19 5.76 9.63 -0.75
C THR A 19 4.74 10.65 -1.27
N PRO A 20 4.22 11.55 -0.42
CA PRO A 20 3.24 12.56 -0.84
C PRO A 20 3.66 13.30 -2.11
N VAL A 21 2.77 13.26 -3.12
CA VAL A 21 3.00 13.84 -4.45
C VAL A 21 1.68 14.21 -5.10
N ASN A 22 1.73 15.02 -6.15
CA ASN A 22 0.62 15.12 -7.09
C ASN A 22 0.59 13.85 -7.95
N LEU A 23 -0.43 13.02 -7.75
CA LEU A 23 -0.58 11.74 -8.42
C LEU A 23 -0.76 11.88 -9.95
N ASN A 24 -1.15 13.06 -10.44
CA ASN A 24 -1.31 13.35 -11.87
C ASN A 24 0.00 13.77 -12.58
N THR A 25 1.16 13.65 -11.91
CA THR A 25 2.46 14.04 -12.51
C THR A 25 3.13 12.92 -13.34
N GLY A 26 2.49 11.76 -13.42
CA GLY A 26 2.94 10.58 -14.17
C GLY A 26 2.54 9.30 -13.44
N ALA A 27 3.06 8.15 -13.91
CA ALA A 27 2.91 6.89 -13.18
C ALA A 27 3.73 6.93 -11.88
N ASN A 28 3.07 6.70 -10.75
CA ASN A 28 3.70 6.69 -9.43
C ASN A 28 4.00 5.24 -9.05
N THR A 29 5.26 4.84 -9.23
CA THR A 29 5.70 3.47 -8.92
C THR A 29 5.97 3.29 -7.43
N GLY A 30 5.33 2.29 -6.83
CA GLY A 30 5.53 1.93 -5.44
C GLY A 30 6.93 1.37 -5.16
N LYS A 31 7.41 1.51 -3.92
CA LYS A 31 8.61 0.78 -3.47
C LYS A 31 8.29 -0.71 -3.35
N ARG A 32 9.26 -1.55 -3.71
CA ARG A 32 9.16 -3.01 -3.61
C ARG A 32 9.54 -3.45 -2.21
N ILE A 33 8.55 -3.75 -1.38
CA ILE A 33 8.76 -4.16 0.01
C ILE A 33 8.89 -5.69 0.07
N SER A 34 9.88 -6.17 0.83
CA SER A 34 10.08 -7.60 1.05
C SER A 34 8.99 -8.17 1.94
N MET A 35 8.50 -9.38 1.61
CA MET A 35 7.54 -10.14 2.41
C MET A 35 8.21 -11.24 3.27
N GLU A 36 9.54 -11.33 3.25
CA GLU A 36 10.29 -12.45 3.85
C GLU A 36 10.12 -12.59 5.37
N ASP A 37 9.94 -11.48 6.09
CA ASP A 37 9.91 -11.44 7.56
C ASP A 37 8.55 -11.02 8.16
N CYS A 38 7.47 -11.09 7.39
CA CYS A 38 6.11 -10.82 7.84
C CYS A 38 5.11 -11.88 7.38
N GLU A 39 3.89 -11.81 7.91
CA GLU A 39 2.75 -12.60 7.47
C GLU A 39 2.02 -11.91 6.32
N GLY A 40 1.90 -10.58 6.39
CA GLY A 40 1.26 -9.80 5.35
C GLY A 40 1.61 -8.31 5.41
N ILE A 41 1.06 -7.58 4.45
CA ILE A 41 1.21 -6.15 4.30
C ILE A 41 -0.14 -5.52 3.95
N THR A 42 -0.40 -4.37 4.56
CA THR A 42 -1.56 -3.53 4.27
C THR A 42 -1.06 -2.29 3.53
N PHE A 43 -1.56 -2.10 2.31
CA PHE A 43 -1.35 -0.90 1.52
C PHE A 43 -2.41 0.12 1.91
N VAL A 44 -2.00 1.27 2.44
CA VAL A 44 -2.88 2.37 2.81
C VAL A 44 -2.68 3.51 1.83
N ILE A 45 -3.63 3.68 0.93
CA ILE A 45 -3.72 4.82 0.03
C ILE A 45 -4.35 5.97 0.82
N PHE A 46 -3.72 7.13 0.83
CA PHE A 46 -4.27 8.34 1.43
C PHE A 46 -4.21 9.48 0.42
N ALA A 47 -5.35 10.11 0.15
CA ALA A 47 -5.44 11.20 -0.79
C ALA A 47 -6.34 12.32 -0.27
N GLY A 48 -5.89 13.56 -0.52
CA GLY A 48 -6.70 14.74 -0.25
C GLY A 48 -7.77 14.94 -1.33
N VAL A 49 -8.55 16.02 -1.22
CA VAL A 49 -9.59 16.34 -2.19
C VAL A 49 -9.00 16.60 -3.59
N GLY A 50 -9.67 16.11 -4.63
CA GLY A 50 -9.38 16.42 -6.02
C GLY A 50 -10.57 17.09 -6.70
N THR A 51 -10.68 16.88 -8.01
CA THR A 51 -11.85 17.26 -8.81
C THR A 51 -12.44 16.04 -9.51
N ALA A 52 -13.56 16.21 -10.24
CA ALA A 52 -14.05 15.20 -11.16
C ALA A 52 -12.91 14.62 -12.03
N ALA A 53 -12.96 13.31 -12.29
CA ALA A 53 -11.94 12.53 -12.97
C ALA A 53 -10.58 12.41 -12.24
N SER A 54 -10.51 12.76 -10.96
CA SER A 54 -9.34 12.50 -10.11
C SER A 54 -9.44 11.18 -9.36
N ASP A 55 -10.17 10.21 -9.92
CA ASP A 55 -10.28 8.85 -9.36
C ASP A 55 -8.89 8.20 -9.34
N ILE A 56 -8.62 7.37 -8.33
CA ILE A 56 -7.26 6.86 -8.07
C ILE A 56 -7.17 5.42 -8.57
N PRO A 57 -6.58 5.19 -9.76
CA PRO A 57 -6.33 3.85 -10.26
C PRO A 57 -5.10 3.24 -9.58
N CYS A 58 -5.27 2.05 -9.04
CA CYS A 58 -4.22 1.29 -8.39
C CYS A 58 -3.88 0.03 -9.20
N ASP A 59 -2.62 -0.39 -9.13
CA ASP A 59 -2.11 -1.60 -9.77
C ASP A 59 -1.14 -2.32 -8.81
N LEU A 60 -1.52 -3.53 -8.40
CA LEU A 60 -0.77 -4.36 -7.47
C LEU A 60 0.18 -5.30 -8.21
N GLN A 61 1.46 -5.21 -7.86
CA GLN A 61 2.52 -5.98 -8.51
C GLN A 61 3.36 -6.76 -7.52
N GLU A 62 3.88 -7.88 -7.98
CA GLU A 62 4.90 -8.68 -7.30
C GLU A 62 6.25 -8.63 -8.03
N TYR A 63 7.32 -8.81 -7.26
CA TYR A 63 8.69 -8.77 -7.78
C TYR A 63 9.58 -9.86 -7.19
N THR A 64 10.54 -10.32 -7.98
CA THR A 64 11.56 -11.29 -7.53
C THR A 64 12.75 -10.63 -6.83
N ALA A 65 12.82 -9.30 -6.84
CA ALA A 65 13.85 -8.52 -6.17
C ALA A 65 13.41 -7.07 -5.90
N TYR A 66 13.97 -6.47 -4.85
CA TYR A 66 13.73 -5.07 -4.47
C TYR A 66 14.25 -4.05 -5.51
N THR A 67 15.20 -4.45 -6.36
CA THR A 67 15.68 -3.70 -7.53
C THR A 67 16.02 -4.68 -8.65
N GLY A 68 15.78 -4.30 -9.92
CA GLY A 68 15.98 -5.20 -11.06
C GLY A 68 14.97 -6.36 -11.09
N GLY A 69 15.40 -7.58 -11.42
CA GLY A 69 14.54 -8.77 -11.36
C GLY A 69 13.36 -8.77 -12.34
N THR A 70 12.40 -9.66 -12.08
CA THR A 70 11.15 -9.80 -12.83
C THR A 70 10.02 -9.09 -12.08
N THR A 71 9.16 -8.42 -12.82
CA THR A 71 7.89 -7.85 -12.35
C THR A 71 6.75 -8.63 -12.98
N ALA A 72 5.71 -8.90 -12.20
CA ALA A 72 4.43 -9.40 -12.69
C ALA A 72 3.28 -8.75 -11.92
N ASP A 73 2.11 -8.72 -12.55
CA ASP A 73 0.87 -8.29 -11.92
C ASP A 73 0.39 -9.39 -10.97
N LEU A 74 -0.08 -8.99 -9.78
CA LEU A 74 -0.54 -9.91 -8.75
C LEU A 74 -2.07 -9.91 -8.71
N ASP A 75 -2.67 -10.79 -9.52
CA ASP A 75 -4.12 -10.84 -9.77
C ASP A 75 -4.92 -11.52 -8.64
N ILE A 76 -4.91 -10.93 -7.45
CA ILE A 76 -5.52 -11.51 -6.24
C ILE A 76 -6.58 -10.62 -5.59
N ILE A 77 -6.69 -9.35 -6.00
CA ILE A 77 -7.61 -8.40 -5.37
C ILE A 77 -9.03 -8.82 -5.73
N THR A 78 -9.70 -9.47 -4.79
CA THR A 78 -11.13 -9.78 -4.87
C THR A 78 -11.96 -8.81 -4.06
N ASN A 79 -11.31 -8.09 -3.13
CA ASN A 79 -11.94 -7.10 -2.28
C ASN A 79 -10.93 -6.08 -1.75
N TYR A 80 -11.45 -4.91 -1.40
CA TYR A 80 -10.72 -3.84 -0.71
C TYR A 80 -11.69 -3.02 0.13
N TYR A 81 -11.14 -2.21 1.03
CA TYR A 81 -11.93 -1.31 1.86
C TYR A 81 -11.58 0.14 1.57
N HIS A 82 -12.56 1.02 1.66
CA HIS A 82 -12.31 2.45 1.59
C HIS A 82 -13.23 3.24 2.53
N LYS A 83 -12.83 4.47 2.80
CA LYS A 83 -13.70 5.51 3.35
C LYS A 83 -13.38 6.83 2.65
N SER A 84 -14.40 7.67 2.49
CA SER A 84 -14.27 8.93 1.78
C SER A 84 -15.28 9.97 2.26
N GLU A 85 -14.85 11.22 2.30
CA GLU A 85 -15.70 12.38 2.62
C GLU A 85 -15.10 13.65 2.00
N LEU A 86 -15.85 14.76 1.93
CA LEU A 86 -15.30 16.05 1.50
C LEU A 86 -14.16 16.52 2.41
N ALA A 87 -14.22 16.18 3.70
CA ALA A 87 -13.17 16.42 4.67
C ALA A 87 -13.23 15.31 5.72
N LEU A 88 -12.30 14.35 5.66
CA LEU A 88 -12.25 13.23 6.59
C LEU A 88 -12.01 13.73 8.01
N ASP A 89 -12.88 13.36 8.94
CA ASP A 89 -12.77 13.68 10.35
C ASP A 89 -12.68 12.43 11.26
N ASN A 90 -12.73 11.24 10.64
CA ASN A 90 -12.64 9.91 11.25
C ASN A 90 -13.93 9.42 11.92
N ASP A 91 -15.10 9.96 11.55
CA ASP A 91 -16.39 9.36 11.89
C ASP A 91 -16.95 8.41 10.81
N GLU A 92 -16.25 8.33 9.66
CA GLU A 92 -16.75 7.59 8.49
C GLU A 92 -16.72 6.07 8.69
N THR A 93 -17.69 5.38 8.07
CA THR A 93 -17.76 3.92 8.06
C THR A 93 -16.98 3.34 6.87
N TRP A 94 -16.16 2.32 7.12
CA TRP A 94 -15.48 1.58 6.06
C TRP A 94 -16.47 0.85 5.16
N THR A 95 -16.30 1.01 3.86
CA THR A 95 -17.08 0.36 2.83
C THR A 95 -16.23 -0.71 2.15
N LEU A 96 -16.76 -1.94 2.13
CA LEU A 96 -16.20 -3.06 1.39
C LEU A 96 -16.58 -2.94 -0.09
N VAL A 97 -15.61 -3.06 -0.98
CA VAL A 97 -15.82 -3.23 -2.42
C VAL A 97 -15.33 -4.62 -2.80
N THR A 98 -16.07 -5.30 -3.68
CA THR A 98 -15.71 -6.61 -4.23
C THR A 98 -15.59 -6.55 -5.74
N GLN A 99 -14.67 -7.34 -6.30
CA GLN A 99 -14.44 -7.47 -7.73
C GLN A 99 -14.00 -8.89 -8.09
N THR A 100 -14.00 -9.21 -9.39
CA THR A 100 -13.28 -10.40 -9.88
C THR A 100 -11.79 -10.21 -9.59
N ALA A 101 -11.10 -11.29 -9.21
CA ALA A 101 -9.67 -11.26 -8.93
C ALA A 101 -8.91 -10.55 -10.06
N ALA A 102 -8.21 -9.49 -9.71
CA ALA A 102 -7.40 -8.67 -10.60
C ALA A 102 -6.29 -7.99 -9.79
N SER A 103 -5.29 -7.47 -10.47
CA SER A 103 -4.27 -6.59 -9.90
C SER A 103 -4.72 -5.13 -9.89
N GLU A 104 -5.61 -4.77 -10.81
CA GLU A 104 -6.04 -3.39 -10.99
C GLU A 104 -7.33 -3.06 -10.20
N ILE A 105 -7.35 -1.83 -9.68
CA ILE A 105 -8.54 -1.15 -9.17
C ILE A 105 -8.66 0.14 -9.96
N SER A 106 -9.79 0.34 -10.66
CA SER A 106 -10.00 1.55 -11.47
C SER A 106 -10.20 2.81 -10.63
N ASP A 107 -10.85 2.66 -9.47
CA ASP A 107 -11.05 3.72 -8.49
C ASP A 107 -11.06 3.16 -7.06
N ILE A 108 -10.06 3.53 -6.26
CA ILE A 108 -9.98 3.12 -4.85
C ILE A 108 -11.15 3.66 -4.01
N GLY A 109 -11.86 4.69 -4.47
CA GLY A 109 -13.07 5.21 -3.84
C GLY A 109 -14.36 4.45 -4.17
N GLY A 110 -14.29 3.39 -4.97
CA GLY A 110 -15.41 2.46 -5.21
C GLY A 110 -16.58 2.99 -6.05
N ALA A 111 -16.62 4.28 -6.39
CA ALA A 111 -17.77 4.90 -7.07
C ALA A 111 -17.48 5.36 -8.51
N GLY A 112 -16.23 5.43 -8.94
CA GLY A 112 -15.83 5.98 -10.25
C GLY A 112 -16.16 7.47 -10.41
N THR A 113 -16.55 8.13 -9.32
CA THR A 113 -16.86 9.56 -9.18
C THR A 113 -16.42 10.04 -7.79
N SER A 114 -15.28 9.55 -7.33
CA SER A 114 -14.79 9.76 -5.97
C SER A 114 -13.62 10.75 -5.91
N GLY A 115 -13.19 11.23 -7.08
CA GLY A 115 -12.16 12.25 -7.25
C GLY A 115 -12.35 13.50 -6.37
N GLU A 116 -13.59 13.93 -6.16
CA GLU A 116 -13.98 15.11 -5.38
C GLU A 116 -13.93 14.94 -3.85
N PHE A 117 -13.55 13.78 -3.34
CA PHE A 117 -13.48 13.50 -1.91
C PHE A 117 -12.04 13.25 -1.45
N GLU A 118 -11.78 13.49 -0.18
CA GLU A 118 -10.65 12.89 0.54
C GLU A 118 -10.92 11.39 0.72
N GLN A 119 -9.86 10.57 0.68
CA GLN A 119 -10.01 9.12 0.60
C GLN A 119 -8.93 8.40 1.39
N ILE A 120 -9.35 7.33 2.08
CA ILE A 120 -8.45 6.28 2.55
C ILE A 120 -8.88 4.97 1.91
N GLY A 121 -7.95 4.33 1.20
CA GLY A 121 -8.13 3.02 0.59
C GLY A 121 -7.19 2.01 1.22
N VAL A 122 -7.66 0.77 1.39
CA VAL A 122 -6.90 -0.32 1.99
C VAL A 122 -6.98 -1.57 1.15
N ILE A 123 -5.81 -2.10 0.79
CA ILE A 123 -5.62 -3.41 0.14
C ILE A 123 -4.72 -4.24 1.06
N GLU A 124 -5.07 -5.50 1.29
CA GLU A 124 -4.30 -6.41 2.15
C GLU A 124 -3.79 -7.59 1.34
N VAL A 125 -2.51 -7.92 1.52
CA VAL A 125 -1.84 -9.02 0.83
C VAL A 125 -1.04 -9.83 1.84
N THR A 126 -1.21 -11.15 1.83
CA THR A 126 -0.43 -12.08 2.64
C THR A 126 0.75 -12.64 1.85
N ALA A 127 1.81 -13.02 2.56
CA ALA A 127 3.04 -13.50 1.93
C ALA A 127 2.85 -14.82 1.15
N ASP A 128 1.85 -15.62 1.52
CA ASP A 128 1.50 -16.89 0.87
C ASP A 128 0.67 -16.71 -0.41
N GLN A 129 0.22 -15.48 -0.72
CA GLN A 129 -0.46 -15.16 -1.97
C GLN A 129 0.51 -14.83 -3.11
N LEU A 130 1.80 -14.64 -2.81
CA LEU A 130 2.81 -14.40 -3.85
C LEU A 130 3.03 -15.66 -4.68
N SER A 131 3.31 -15.46 -5.97
CA SER A 131 3.68 -16.53 -6.87
C SER A 131 5.05 -17.12 -6.50
N ASP A 132 5.29 -18.37 -6.91
CA ASP A 132 6.57 -19.05 -6.68
C ASP A 132 7.75 -18.23 -7.23
N GLY A 133 8.74 -17.97 -6.36
CA GLY A 133 9.95 -17.22 -6.70
C GLY A 133 9.85 -15.70 -6.55
N TYR A 134 8.66 -15.17 -6.22
CA TYR A 134 8.47 -13.77 -5.88
C TYR A 134 8.61 -13.55 -4.38
N THR A 135 9.25 -12.43 -4.00
CA THR A 135 9.60 -12.14 -2.60
C THR A 135 9.25 -10.72 -2.18
N HIS A 136 8.88 -9.87 -3.14
CA HIS A 136 8.53 -8.48 -2.91
C HIS A 136 7.17 -8.15 -3.51
N VAL A 137 6.51 -7.14 -2.94
CA VAL A 137 5.23 -6.62 -3.43
C VAL A 137 5.27 -5.09 -3.42
N GLY A 138 4.46 -4.47 -4.26
CA GLY A 138 4.34 -3.03 -4.37
C GLY A 138 3.03 -2.63 -5.04
N LEU A 139 2.55 -1.44 -4.67
CA LEU A 139 1.35 -0.83 -5.23
C LEU A 139 1.73 0.41 -6.03
N ASN A 140 1.37 0.40 -7.31
CA ASN A 140 1.48 1.54 -8.20
C ASN A 140 0.18 2.34 -8.18
N ILE A 141 0.29 3.65 -8.42
CA ILE A 141 -0.84 4.49 -8.76
C ILE A 141 -0.62 5.02 -10.17
N ALA A 142 -1.46 4.59 -11.10
CA ALA A 142 -1.49 5.15 -12.44
C ALA A 142 -1.99 6.60 -12.39
N GLN A 143 -1.70 7.38 -13.42
CA GLN A 143 -2.02 8.80 -13.43
C GLN A 143 -3.56 9.00 -13.34
N PRO A 144 -4.08 9.65 -12.28
CA PRO A 144 -5.47 10.08 -12.26
C PRO A 144 -5.73 11.07 -13.40
N GLY A 145 -6.93 11.12 -13.96
CA GLY A 145 -7.26 12.02 -15.08
C GLY A 145 -7.18 13.52 -14.74
N ALA A 146 -7.07 13.86 -13.45
CA ALA A 146 -6.94 15.21 -12.93
C ALA A 146 -6.08 15.25 -11.64
N THR A 147 -5.65 16.45 -11.25
CA THR A 147 -4.73 16.66 -10.11
C THR A 147 -5.35 16.23 -8.78
N LYS A 148 -4.64 15.37 -8.06
CA LYS A 148 -4.95 14.97 -6.69
C LYS A 148 -3.66 14.71 -5.91
N LEU A 149 -3.56 15.25 -4.69
CA LEU A 149 -2.43 14.99 -3.82
C LEU A 149 -2.68 13.68 -3.05
N GLY A 150 -1.68 12.81 -3.01
CA GLY A 150 -1.80 11.56 -2.28
C GLY A 150 -0.48 10.83 -2.08
N CYS A 151 -0.56 9.71 -1.36
CA CYS A 151 0.56 8.85 -1.02
C CYS A 151 0.09 7.41 -0.79
N VAL A 152 1.06 6.51 -0.60
CA VAL A 152 0.79 5.15 -0.12
C VAL A 152 1.76 4.80 1.00
N LEU A 153 1.20 4.44 2.16
CA LEU A 153 1.93 3.89 3.30
C LEU A 153 1.75 2.38 3.33
N TYR A 154 2.82 1.64 3.61
CA TYR A 154 2.78 0.19 3.69
C TYR A 154 2.97 -0.22 5.14
N ILE A 155 2.07 -1.03 5.66
CA ILE A 155 2.09 -1.53 7.05
C ILE A 155 2.32 -3.04 6.99
N LYS A 156 3.52 -3.49 7.33
CA LYS A 156 3.82 -4.92 7.48
C LYS A 156 3.32 -5.41 8.82
N TRP A 157 2.64 -6.54 8.86
CA TRP A 157 2.08 -7.11 10.08
C TRP A 157 2.39 -8.60 10.17
N GLY A 158 2.21 -9.17 11.37
CA GLY A 158 2.65 -10.56 11.64
C GLY A 158 4.16 -10.70 11.51
N LEU A 159 4.93 -9.76 12.07
CA LEU A 159 6.39 -9.78 12.02
C LEU A 159 6.93 -11.09 12.61
N LYS A 160 7.72 -11.84 11.84
CA LYS A 160 8.30 -13.13 12.27
C LYS A 160 9.28 -12.96 13.43
N VAL A 161 9.89 -11.78 13.56
CA VAL A 161 10.82 -11.43 14.64
C VAL A 161 10.51 -10.05 15.18
N GLN A 162 10.16 -9.99 16.47
CA GLN A 162 9.92 -8.73 17.18
C GLN A 162 11.24 -8.03 17.52
N ARG A 163 11.29 -6.71 17.31
CA ARG A 163 12.47 -5.88 17.55
C ARG A 163 12.05 -4.55 18.16
N ILE A 164 12.99 -3.89 18.85
CA ILE A 164 12.82 -2.47 19.15
C ILE A 164 12.89 -1.66 17.84
N PRO A 165 12.20 -0.51 17.73
CA PRO A 165 12.14 0.24 16.47
C PRO A 165 13.51 0.58 15.85
N SER A 166 14.51 0.91 16.68
CA SER A 166 15.88 1.20 16.21
C SER A 166 16.61 0.01 15.59
N ASN A 167 16.08 -1.21 15.75
CA ASN A 167 16.67 -2.44 15.25
C ASN A 167 15.77 -3.11 14.18
N LEU A 168 14.71 -2.45 13.73
CA LEU A 168 13.90 -2.98 12.63
C LEU A 168 14.77 -3.18 11.38
N PRO A 169 14.57 -4.27 10.62
CA PRO A 169 15.36 -4.55 9.43
C PRO A 169 15.01 -3.59 8.30
N ASN A 170 15.85 -3.55 7.28
CA ASN A 170 15.57 -2.81 6.06
C ASN A 170 14.32 -3.39 5.36
N LEU A 171 13.31 -2.55 5.15
CA LEU A 171 12.02 -2.95 4.56
C LEU A 171 12.13 -3.47 3.11
N LEU A 172 13.09 -2.97 2.35
CA LEU A 172 13.30 -3.35 0.95
C LEU A 172 14.15 -4.62 0.84
N ASN A 173 15.17 -4.73 1.69
CA ASN A 173 16.17 -5.79 1.60
C ASN A 173 16.59 -6.27 3.00
N PRO A 174 15.82 -7.16 3.64
CA PRO A 174 16.14 -7.68 4.97
C PRO A 174 17.56 -8.26 5.03
N GLY A 175 18.31 -7.89 6.07
CA GLY A 175 19.72 -8.27 6.24
C GLY A 175 20.74 -7.26 5.67
N ALA A 176 20.29 -6.28 4.86
CA ALA A 176 21.10 -5.10 4.56
C ALA A 176 21.09 -4.09 5.71
N ALA A 177 22.10 -3.22 5.75
CA ALA A 177 22.12 -2.09 6.69
C ALA A 177 20.99 -1.10 6.37
N ASN A 178 20.43 -0.51 7.42
CA ASN A 178 19.62 0.70 7.28
C ASN A 178 20.55 1.90 6.99
N ALA A 179 20.03 2.88 6.27
CA ALA A 179 20.74 4.13 5.98
C ALA A 179 20.81 5.06 7.20
#